data_AF-A0A353PKY8-F1
#
_entry.id   AF-A0A353PKY8-F1
#
_cell.length_a   1.000
_cell.length_b   1.000
_cell.length_c   1.000
_cell.angle_alpha   90.00
_cell.angle_beta   90.00
_cell.angle_gamma   90.00
#
_symmetry.space_group_name_H-M   'P 1'
#
loop_
_entity.id
_entity.type
_entity.pdbx_description
1 polymer ?
#
loop_
_entity_poly.entity_id
_entity_poly.type
_entity_poly.pdbx_seq_one_letter_code
_entity_poly.pdbx_strand_id
1 'polypeptide(L)'
;MRHYEFSIIQLLLENDQLSELQLIELIKQSHPIFKDEQFHNAILNLQCELLSEAEKLIVSPYIILNNGSYKLTINKSDIEYVKFIEDIISYGLLRFDEEFGDFEGDFKLYGNYTTEQFMMAKCEKTYNYYKGTKIEKDGTVYILANLKKEESQLEHLKYHDSFISNSVFQWESETNTTKNNHRGLIGSKIAHLFIRKTSQEDGITLPFTYIGTGHLKKPRVSTNIKNSLLFDIELDHQIPTYLEFDFSINNQEKNE
;
A
#
# COMPACT_ATOMS: atom_id res chain seq x y z
N MET A 1 -3.63 -3.73 -8.94
CA MET A 1 -5.11 -3.69 -8.92
C MET A 1 -5.59 -4.42 -7.67
N ARG A 2 -6.67 -3.96 -7.05
CA ARG A 2 -7.29 -4.64 -5.90
C ARG A 2 -8.35 -5.62 -6.41
N HIS A 3 -8.83 -6.47 -5.50
CA HIS A 3 -9.92 -7.40 -5.74
C HIS A 3 -11.13 -6.76 -6.47
N TYR A 4 -11.53 -5.54 -6.06
CA TYR A 4 -12.69 -4.86 -6.66
C TYR A 4 -12.51 -4.52 -8.13
N GLU A 5 -11.36 -3.99 -8.57
CA GLU A 5 -11.16 -3.69 -9.99
C GLU A 5 -11.24 -4.96 -10.85
N PHE A 6 -10.58 -6.03 -10.41
CA PHE A 6 -10.63 -7.31 -11.11
C PHE A 6 -12.05 -7.88 -11.16
N SER A 7 -12.76 -7.87 -10.03
CA SER A 7 -14.14 -8.38 -9.94
C SER A 7 -15.10 -7.58 -10.83
N ILE A 8 -14.99 -6.24 -10.84
CA ILE A 8 -15.82 -5.38 -11.69
C ILE A 8 -15.56 -5.68 -13.17
N ILE A 9 -14.29 -5.81 -13.57
CA ILE A 9 -13.95 -6.13 -14.96
C ILE A 9 -14.49 -7.52 -15.33
N GLN A 10 -14.29 -8.54 -14.48
CA GLN A 10 -14.80 -9.90 -14.71
C GLN A 10 -16.32 -9.90 -14.92
N LEU A 11 -17.07 -9.28 -14.00
CA LEU A 11 -18.53 -9.23 -14.08
C LEU A 11 -19.01 -8.48 -15.33
N LEU A 12 -18.32 -7.42 -15.75
CA LEU A 12 -18.63 -6.69 -16.99
C LEU A 12 -18.09 -7.35 -18.26
N LEU A 13 -17.22 -8.36 -18.16
CA LEU A 13 -16.89 -9.24 -19.29
C LEU A 13 -18.04 -10.22 -19.50
N GLU A 14 -18.46 -10.90 -18.42
CA GLU A 14 -19.54 -11.89 -18.39
C GLU A 14 -20.93 -11.30 -18.69
N ASN A 15 -21.14 -10.03 -18.34
CA ASN A 15 -22.38 -9.30 -18.55
C ASN A 15 -22.12 -8.06 -19.40
N ASP A 16 -23.02 -7.69 -20.32
CA ASP A 16 -22.80 -6.53 -21.19
C ASP A 16 -22.85 -5.18 -20.45
N GLN A 17 -23.71 -5.08 -19.44
CA GLN A 17 -23.82 -3.91 -18.58
C GLN A 17 -24.43 -4.29 -17.23
N LEU A 18 -23.97 -3.65 -16.16
CA LEU A 18 -24.50 -3.86 -14.80
C LEU A 18 -24.63 -2.51 -14.08
N SER A 19 -25.74 -2.34 -13.35
CA SER A 19 -25.88 -1.22 -12.41
C SER A 19 -24.93 -1.38 -11.21
N GLU A 20 -24.70 -0.28 -10.48
CA GLU A 20 -23.90 -0.31 -9.25
C GLU A 20 -24.45 -1.33 -8.23
N LEU A 21 -25.77 -1.33 -8.02
CA LEU A 21 -26.43 -2.27 -7.10
C LEU A 21 -26.17 -3.73 -7.48
N GLN A 22 -26.27 -4.05 -8.78
CA GLN A 22 -25.99 -5.40 -9.27
C GLN A 22 -24.52 -5.80 -9.06
N LEU A 23 -23.57 -4.90 -9.33
CA LEU A 23 -22.15 -5.15 -9.08
C LEU A 23 -21.91 -5.42 -7.59
N ILE A 24 -22.47 -4.60 -6.70
CA ILE A 24 -22.34 -4.77 -5.25
C ILE A 24 -22.92 -6.12 -4.80
N GLU A 25 -24.13 -6.47 -5.26
CA GLU A 25 -24.79 -7.73 -4.90
C GLU A 25 -24.00 -8.95 -5.37
N LEU A 26 -23.48 -8.94 -6.60
CA LEU A 26 -22.69 -10.04 -7.16
C LEU A 26 -21.34 -10.18 -6.46
N ILE A 27 -20.62 -9.08 -6.21
CA ILE A 27 -19.32 -9.12 -5.52
C ILE A 27 -19.49 -9.62 -4.07
N LYS A 28 -20.58 -9.25 -3.39
CA LYS A 28 -20.86 -9.73 -2.03
C LYS A 28 -21.10 -11.24 -1.94
N GLN A 29 -21.45 -11.90 -3.06
CA GLN A 29 -21.65 -13.35 -3.09
C GLN A 29 -20.32 -14.11 -3.05
N SER A 30 -19.27 -13.58 -3.68
CA SER A 30 -17.93 -14.18 -3.70
C SER A 30 -17.01 -13.63 -2.62
N HIS A 31 -17.23 -12.40 -2.14
CA HIS A 31 -16.39 -11.74 -1.13
C HIS A 31 -17.25 -11.10 -0.03
N PRO A 32 -17.49 -11.80 1.09
CA PRO A 32 -18.38 -11.34 2.16
C PRO A 32 -17.92 -10.05 2.84
N ILE A 33 -16.60 -9.80 2.89
CA ILE A 33 -16.02 -8.59 3.49
C ILE A 33 -16.07 -7.45 2.47
N PHE A 34 -17.25 -6.83 2.35
CA PHE A 34 -17.44 -5.71 1.43
C PHE A 34 -17.12 -4.36 2.07
N LYS A 35 -16.28 -3.57 1.41
CA LYS A 35 -15.89 -2.22 1.83
C LYS A 35 -16.37 -1.20 0.80
N ASP A 36 -17.45 -0.50 1.13
CA ASP A 36 -18.08 0.47 0.23
C ASP A 36 -17.09 1.51 -0.31
N GLU A 37 -16.28 2.12 0.55
CA GLU A 37 -15.32 3.16 0.12
C GLU A 37 -14.31 2.64 -0.91
N GLN A 38 -13.79 1.42 -0.72
CA GLN A 38 -12.85 0.81 -1.65
C GLN A 38 -13.50 0.42 -2.97
N PHE A 39 -14.74 -0.07 -2.95
CA PHE A 39 -15.51 -0.35 -4.16
C PHE A 39 -15.71 0.94 -4.99
N HIS A 40 -16.15 2.03 -4.36
CA HIS A 40 -16.33 3.31 -5.06
C HIS A 40 -15.00 3.85 -5.60
N ASN A 41 -13.93 3.75 -4.82
CA ASN A 41 -12.60 4.13 -5.30
C ASN A 41 -12.14 3.28 -6.49
N ALA A 42 -12.48 1.99 -6.54
CA ALA A 42 -12.19 1.11 -7.69
C ALA A 42 -12.98 1.54 -8.93
N ILE A 43 -14.26 1.91 -8.80
CA ILE A 43 -15.04 2.49 -9.91
C ILE A 43 -14.38 3.76 -10.43
N LEU A 44 -14.02 4.70 -9.56
CA LEU A 44 -13.32 5.94 -9.96
C LEU A 44 -11.99 5.66 -10.64
N ASN A 45 -11.24 4.68 -10.15
CA ASN A 45 -9.98 4.25 -10.76
C ASN A 45 -10.20 3.69 -12.18
N LEU A 46 -11.19 2.79 -12.35
CA LEU A 46 -11.54 2.20 -13.64
C LEU A 46 -12.14 3.22 -14.63
N GLN A 47 -12.77 4.28 -14.14
CA GLN A 47 -13.20 5.42 -14.93
C GLN A 47 -12.07 6.43 -15.20
N CYS A 48 -10.85 6.17 -14.72
CA CYS A 48 -9.70 7.07 -14.81
C CYS A 48 -9.92 8.44 -14.16
N GLU A 49 -10.85 8.55 -13.20
CA GLU A 49 -11.16 9.80 -12.51
C GLU A 49 -10.12 10.20 -11.45
N LEU A 50 -9.27 9.24 -11.05
CA LEU A 50 -8.15 9.46 -10.12
C LEU A 50 -6.89 10.00 -10.79
N LEU A 51 -6.85 10.02 -12.13
CA LEU A 51 -5.74 10.56 -12.92
C LEU A 51 -5.70 12.09 -12.85
N SER A 52 -4.52 12.67 -13.07
CA SER A 52 -4.38 14.10 -13.31
C SER A 52 -5.00 14.50 -14.64
N GLU A 53 -5.34 15.79 -14.80
CA GLU A 53 -5.91 16.31 -16.04
C GLU A 53 -5.00 16.06 -17.26
N ALA A 54 -3.67 16.07 -17.08
CA ALA A 54 -2.73 15.78 -18.16
C ALA A 54 -2.75 14.30 -18.57
N GLU A 55 -2.88 13.38 -17.60
CA GLU A 55 -2.94 11.93 -17.84
C GLU A 55 -4.28 11.53 -18.48
N LYS A 56 -5.39 12.18 -18.10
CA LYS A 56 -6.71 11.97 -18.72
C LYS A 56 -6.74 12.28 -20.21
N LEU A 57 -5.77 13.04 -20.74
CA LEU A 57 -5.67 13.33 -22.18
C LEU A 57 -5.12 12.15 -23.00
N ILE A 58 -4.44 11.20 -22.37
CA ILE A 58 -3.73 10.09 -23.05
C ILE A 58 -4.20 8.71 -22.61
N VAL A 59 -4.98 8.62 -21.52
CA VAL A 59 -5.55 7.36 -21.02
C VAL A 59 -7.06 7.38 -21.21
N SER A 60 -7.60 6.31 -21.79
CA SER A 60 -9.06 6.11 -21.89
C SER A 60 -9.58 5.34 -20.68
N PRO A 61 -10.80 5.64 -20.21
CA PRO A 61 -11.43 4.88 -19.13
C PRO A 61 -11.63 3.42 -19.52
N TYR A 62 -11.51 2.51 -18.55
CA TYR A 62 -11.75 1.07 -18.73
C TYR A 62 -13.25 0.75 -18.66
N ILE A 63 -14.00 1.52 -17.86
CA ILE A 63 -15.46 1.43 -17.76
C ILE A 63 -16.10 2.78 -17.99
N ILE A 64 -17.32 2.79 -18.52
CA ILE A 64 -18.14 4.00 -18.63
C ILE A 64 -19.55 3.77 -18.08
N LEU A 65 -20.14 4.82 -17.51
CA LEU A 65 -21.51 4.81 -17.02
C LEU A 65 -22.46 5.29 -18.13
N ASN A 66 -23.43 4.45 -18.49
CA ASN A 66 -24.45 4.74 -19.50
C ASN A 66 -25.83 4.36 -18.96
N ASN A 67 -26.77 5.31 -18.93
CA ASN A 67 -28.14 5.09 -18.46
C ASN A 67 -28.24 4.36 -17.10
N GLY A 68 -27.34 4.69 -16.16
CA GLY A 68 -27.31 4.08 -14.82
C GLY A 68 -26.66 2.70 -14.75
N SER A 69 -26.04 2.21 -15.82
CA SER A 69 -25.28 0.95 -15.85
C SER A 69 -23.85 1.16 -16.34
N TYR A 70 -22.90 0.46 -15.72
CA TYR A 70 -21.52 0.40 -16.15
C TYR A 70 -21.34 -0.61 -17.28
N LYS A 71 -20.42 -0.30 -18.20
CA LYS A 71 -19.96 -1.22 -19.26
C LYS A 71 -18.48 -1.04 -19.51
N LEU A 72 -17.80 -2.09 -19.97
CA LEU A 72 -16.42 -1.99 -20.42
C LEU A 72 -16.31 -1.16 -21.71
N THR A 73 -15.18 -0.51 -21.90
CA THR A 73 -14.85 0.25 -23.12
C THR A 73 -14.13 -0.57 -24.18
N ILE A 74 -13.78 -1.81 -23.87
CA ILE A 74 -13.09 -2.71 -24.81
C ILE A 74 -14.04 -3.26 -25.88
N ASN A 75 -13.48 -3.61 -27.04
CA ASN A 75 -14.24 -4.28 -28.08
C ASN A 75 -14.33 -5.79 -27.79
N LYS A 76 -15.53 -6.27 -27.45
CA LYS A 76 -15.80 -7.69 -27.19
C LYS A 76 -15.92 -8.57 -28.45
N SER A 77 -15.87 -8.01 -29.66
CA SER A 77 -15.97 -8.80 -30.90
C SER A 77 -14.73 -9.63 -31.20
N ASP A 78 -13.58 -9.26 -30.63
CA ASP A 78 -12.33 -10.00 -30.73
C ASP A 78 -12.28 -11.06 -29.62
N ILE A 79 -12.63 -12.29 -29.97
CA ILE A 79 -12.75 -13.41 -29.03
C ILE A 79 -11.38 -13.79 -28.43
N GLU A 80 -10.29 -13.68 -29.21
CA GLU A 80 -8.95 -14.00 -28.71
C GLU A 80 -8.48 -12.96 -27.71
N TYR A 81 -8.72 -11.68 -28.00
CA TYR A 81 -8.44 -10.60 -27.07
C TYR A 81 -9.27 -10.72 -25.78
N VAL A 82 -10.57 -11.01 -25.87
CA VAL A 82 -11.42 -11.20 -24.69
C VAL A 82 -10.91 -12.34 -23.81
N LYS A 83 -10.60 -13.51 -24.40
CA LYS A 83 -10.03 -14.64 -23.65
C LYS A 83 -8.72 -14.29 -22.95
N PHE A 84 -7.86 -13.55 -23.63
CA PHE A 84 -6.61 -13.08 -23.02
C PHE A 84 -6.86 -12.19 -21.80
N ILE A 85 -7.85 -11.29 -21.86
CA ILE A 85 -8.24 -10.48 -20.71
C ILE A 85 -8.83 -11.37 -19.60
N GLU A 86 -9.73 -12.29 -19.94
CA GLU A 86 -10.30 -13.25 -18.97
C GLU A 86 -9.22 -14.03 -18.22
N ASP A 87 -8.19 -14.51 -18.93
CA ASP A 87 -7.05 -15.21 -18.33
C ASP A 87 -6.26 -14.32 -17.37
N ILE A 88 -5.98 -13.06 -17.76
CA ILE A 88 -5.28 -12.09 -16.90
C ILE A 88 -6.09 -11.78 -15.64
N ILE A 89 -7.39 -11.53 -15.79
CA ILE A 89 -8.27 -11.17 -14.67
C ILE A 89 -8.40 -12.37 -13.72
N SER A 90 -8.61 -13.57 -14.26
CA SER A 90 -8.70 -14.80 -13.47
C SER A 90 -7.41 -15.08 -12.69
N TYR A 91 -6.26 -14.94 -13.35
CA TYR A 91 -4.97 -15.06 -12.67
C TYR A 91 -4.77 -13.98 -11.60
N GLY A 92 -5.18 -12.74 -11.88
CA GLY A 92 -5.09 -11.62 -10.93
C GLY A 92 -5.92 -11.85 -9.67
N LEU A 93 -7.15 -12.36 -9.81
CA LEU A 93 -8.02 -12.74 -8.69
C LEU A 93 -7.42 -13.89 -7.89
N LEU A 94 -7.03 -14.98 -8.56
CA LEU A 94 -6.41 -16.14 -7.91
C LEU A 94 -5.19 -15.73 -7.09
N ARG A 95 -4.29 -14.94 -7.69
CA ARG A 95 -3.10 -14.45 -7.00
C ARG A 95 -3.45 -13.54 -5.81
N PHE A 96 -4.45 -12.68 -5.95
CA PHE A 96 -4.92 -11.84 -4.85
C PHE A 96 -5.44 -12.69 -3.68
N ASP A 97 -6.22 -13.73 -3.97
CA ASP A 97 -6.79 -14.63 -2.96
C ASP A 97 -5.71 -15.48 -2.29
N GLU A 98 -4.70 -15.94 -3.04
CA GLU A 98 -3.55 -16.65 -2.47
C GLU A 98 -2.70 -15.75 -1.56
N GLU A 99 -2.43 -14.51 -1.98
CA GLU A 99 -1.57 -13.58 -1.24
C GLU A 99 -2.29 -12.95 -0.04
N PHE A 100 -3.51 -12.48 -0.24
CA PHE A 100 -4.28 -11.75 0.76
C PHE A 100 -5.41 -12.59 1.34
N GLY A 101 -6.18 -13.29 0.51
CA GLY A 101 -7.37 -14.01 0.96
C GLY A 101 -8.29 -13.10 1.78
N ASP A 102 -9.04 -13.70 2.71
CA ASP A 102 -9.90 -12.94 3.59
C ASP A 102 -9.12 -12.35 4.77
N PHE A 103 -9.17 -11.03 4.93
CA PHE A 103 -8.64 -10.35 6.10
C PHE A 103 -9.50 -9.13 6.46
N GLU A 104 -9.56 -8.83 7.76
CA GLU A 104 -10.20 -7.62 8.26
C GLU A 104 -9.21 -6.44 8.31
N GLY A 105 -9.72 -5.22 8.14
CA GLY A 105 -8.89 -4.01 8.11
C GLY A 105 -8.24 -3.75 6.75
N ASP A 106 -7.43 -2.70 6.64
CA ASP A 106 -6.91 -2.21 5.35
C ASP A 106 -5.68 -2.96 4.84
N PHE A 107 -4.92 -3.60 5.73
CA PHE A 107 -3.70 -4.31 5.41
C PHE A 107 -3.61 -5.64 6.14
N LYS A 108 -3.29 -6.70 5.41
CA LYS A 108 -3.02 -8.03 5.94
C LYS A 108 -1.62 -8.08 6.50
N LEU A 109 -1.50 -8.61 7.72
CA LEU A 109 -0.21 -8.80 8.36
C LEU A 109 0.71 -9.66 7.48
N TYR A 110 1.93 -9.16 7.25
CA TYR A 110 2.96 -9.70 6.37
C TYR A 110 2.60 -9.76 4.87
N GLY A 111 1.51 -9.10 4.46
CA GLY A 111 1.21 -8.86 3.06
C GLY A 111 2.19 -7.87 2.43
N ASN A 112 2.42 -8.00 1.12
CA ASN A 112 3.31 -7.12 0.38
C ASN A 112 2.53 -6.04 -0.37
N TYR A 113 2.97 -4.80 -0.24
CA TYR A 113 2.31 -3.64 -0.81
C TYR A 113 3.32 -2.74 -1.51
N THR A 114 3.10 -2.47 -2.80
CA THR A 114 3.73 -1.32 -3.44
C THR A 114 3.17 -0.02 -2.85
N THR A 115 3.89 1.09 -3.04
CA THR A 115 3.37 2.42 -2.65
C THR A 115 2.01 2.71 -3.31
N GLU A 116 1.83 2.30 -4.57
CA GLU A 116 0.55 2.42 -5.28
C GLU A 116 -0.55 1.60 -4.61
N GLN A 117 -0.29 0.34 -4.24
CA GLN A 117 -1.27 -0.48 -3.51
C GLN A 117 -1.61 0.10 -2.14
N PHE A 118 -0.62 0.66 -1.42
CA PHE A 118 -0.87 1.39 -0.18
C PHE A 118 -1.81 2.58 -0.40
N MET A 119 -1.53 3.42 -1.41
CA MET A 119 -2.35 4.59 -1.74
C MET A 119 -3.77 4.17 -2.12
N MET A 120 -3.92 3.15 -2.97
CA MET A 120 -5.23 2.60 -3.35
C MET A 120 -5.99 2.03 -2.14
N ALA A 121 -5.32 1.32 -1.23
CA ALA A 121 -5.95 0.79 -0.02
C ALA A 121 -6.48 1.91 0.89
N LYS A 122 -5.84 3.08 0.87
CA LYS A 122 -6.27 4.30 1.57
C LYS A 122 -7.19 5.20 0.75
N CYS A 123 -7.66 4.76 -0.42
CA CYS A 123 -8.49 5.55 -1.33
C CYS A 123 -7.88 6.91 -1.72
N GLU A 124 -6.55 7.00 -1.68
CA GLU A 124 -5.79 8.18 -2.06
C GLU A 124 -5.58 8.26 -3.57
N LYS A 125 -5.27 9.46 -4.08
CA LYS A 125 -4.88 9.62 -5.49
C LYS A 125 -3.52 8.96 -5.74
N THR A 126 -3.54 7.86 -6.49
CA THR A 126 -2.40 6.94 -6.73
C THR A 126 -1.13 7.61 -7.29
N TYR A 127 -1.28 8.70 -8.05
CA TYR A 127 -0.19 9.33 -8.81
C TYR A 127 0.53 10.48 -8.10
N ASN A 128 0.20 10.73 -6.82
CA ASN A 128 0.93 11.71 -6.03
C ASN A 128 2.18 11.09 -5.40
N TYR A 129 3.32 11.80 -5.49
CA TYR A 129 4.56 11.44 -4.82
C TYR A 129 4.33 11.24 -3.31
N TYR A 130 4.56 10.02 -2.82
CA TYR A 130 4.43 9.68 -1.40
C TYR A 130 5.78 9.77 -0.70
N LYS A 131 5.86 10.58 0.36
CA LYS A 131 7.13 10.90 1.06
C LYS A 131 7.61 9.82 2.03
N GLY A 132 6.92 8.70 2.13
CA GLY A 132 7.25 7.60 3.03
C GLY A 132 6.62 7.72 4.43
N THR A 133 6.07 8.89 4.79
CA THR A 133 5.30 9.07 6.03
C THR A 133 3.97 9.76 5.75
N LYS A 134 2.88 9.28 6.35
CA LYS A 134 1.57 9.95 6.37
C LYS A 134 1.06 10.03 7.80
N ILE A 135 0.51 11.17 8.16
CA ILE A 135 -0.07 11.43 9.48
C ILE A 135 -1.51 11.85 9.25
N GLU A 136 -2.44 11.04 9.75
CA GLU A 136 -3.86 11.30 9.68
C GLU A 136 -4.31 12.26 10.78
N LYS A 137 -5.46 12.90 10.58
CA LYS A 137 -6.03 13.85 11.55
C LYS A 137 -6.37 13.22 12.90
N ASP A 138 -6.64 11.92 12.93
CA ASP A 138 -6.96 11.16 14.15
C ASP A 138 -5.71 10.72 14.93
N GLY A 139 -4.51 11.07 14.44
CA GLY A 139 -3.24 10.70 15.05
C GLY A 139 -2.71 9.34 14.60
N THR A 140 -3.33 8.69 13.61
CA THR A 140 -2.78 7.50 12.95
C THR A 140 -1.60 7.88 12.06
N VAL A 141 -0.50 7.13 12.16
CA VAL A 141 0.73 7.35 11.37
C VAL A 141 0.96 6.13 10.48
N TYR A 142 1.33 6.35 9.22
CA TYR A 142 1.77 5.31 8.29
C TYR A 142 3.22 5.56 7.91
N ILE A 143 4.05 4.55 8.06
CA ILE A 143 5.50 4.63 7.86
C ILE A 143 5.91 3.57 6.85
N LEU A 144 6.45 4.01 5.72
CA LEU A 144 7.08 3.18 4.69
C LEU A 144 8.60 3.37 4.78
N ALA A 145 9.31 2.38 5.32
CA ALA A 145 10.74 2.47 5.60
C ALA A 145 11.56 1.43 4.82
N ASN A 146 12.72 1.86 4.34
CA ASN A 146 13.73 1.01 3.70
C ASN A 146 14.85 0.75 4.69
N LEU A 147 15.23 -0.51 4.92
CA LEU A 147 16.34 -0.82 5.84
C LEU A 147 17.70 -0.48 5.22
N LYS A 148 17.94 -0.89 3.97
CA LYS A 148 19.12 -0.50 3.22
C LYS A 148 18.83 0.79 2.45
N LYS A 149 19.78 1.71 2.53
CA LYS A 149 19.78 2.96 1.77
C LYS A 149 20.76 2.81 0.61
N GLU A 150 20.39 3.33 -0.56
CA GLU A 150 21.28 3.33 -1.71
C GLU A 150 22.48 4.25 -1.45
N GLU A 151 23.69 3.85 -1.87
CA GLU A 151 24.89 4.66 -1.66
C GLU A 151 24.78 6.04 -2.32
N SER A 152 24.09 6.10 -3.46
CA SER A 152 23.80 7.31 -4.25
C SER A 152 22.86 8.31 -3.59
N GLN A 153 22.16 7.93 -2.50
CA GLN A 153 21.27 8.85 -1.78
C GLN A 153 22.06 9.94 -1.07
N LEU A 154 21.47 11.15 -1.02
CA LEU A 154 22.03 12.26 -0.23
C LEU A 154 22.11 11.87 1.24
N GLU A 155 23.22 12.18 1.91
CA GLU A 155 23.49 11.76 3.30
C GLU A 155 22.34 12.05 4.28
N HIS A 156 21.71 13.22 4.18
CA HIS A 156 20.58 13.59 5.07
C HIS A 156 19.28 12.80 4.83
N LEU A 157 19.22 11.97 3.79
CA LEU A 157 18.13 11.04 3.47
C LEU A 157 18.46 9.59 3.86
N LYS A 158 19.68 9.32 4.35
CA LYS A 158 20.10 8.02 4.87
C LYS A 158 19.64 7.86 6.33
N TYR A 159 18.33 7.67 6.51
CA TYR A 159 17.69 7.46 7.81
C TYR A 159 18.17 6.17 8.50
N HIS A 160 18.32 6.20 9.83
CA HIS A 160 18.83 5.08 10.65
C HIS A 160 17.72 4.12 11.09
N ASP A 161 16.95 3.63 10.11
CA ASP A 161 15.84 2.69 10.32
C ASP A 161 16.37 1.27 10.54
N SER A 162 16.02 0.62 11.65
CA SER A 162 16.48 -0.74 11.96
C SER A 162 15.64 -1.40 13.04
N PHE A 163 15.62 -2.73 13.07
CA PHE A 163 15.08 -3.45 14.22
C PHE A 163 16.11 -3.47 15.35
N ILE A 164 15.68 -3.09 16.55
CA ILE A 164 16.46 -3.25 17.78
C ILE A 164 16.22 -4.66 18.37
N SER A 165 15.01 -5.18 18.19
CA SER A 165 14.61 -6.53 18.55
C SER A 165 13.42 -6.95 17.68
N ASN A 166 12.94 -8.19 17.84
CA ASN A 166 11.73 -8.66 17.17
C ASN A 166 10.44 -7.94 17.62
N SER A 167 10.50 -7.07 18.63
CA SER A 167 9.34 -6.34 19.17
C SER A 167 9.52 -4.81 19.15
N VAL A 168 10.69 -4.32 18.70
CA VAL A 168 11.01 -2.88 18.71
C VAL A 168 11.72 -2.49 17.42
N PHE A 169 11.11 -1.56 16.70
CA PHE A 169 11.67 -0.97 15.49
C PHE A 169 12.12 0.46 15.75
N GLN A 170 13.39 0.77 15.49
CA GLN A 170 13.89 2.13 15.47
C GLN A 170 13.54 2.78 14.13
N TRP A 171 12.89 3.94 14.20
CA TRP A 171 12.55 4.74 13.04
C TRP A 171 13.08 6.16 13.18
N GLU A 172 13.65 6.70 12.11
CA GLU A 172 14.03 8.10 12.02
C GLU A 172 13.02 8.89 11.18
N SER A 173 12.49 9.97 11.75
CA SER A 173 11.55 10.85 11.06
C SER A 173 12.19 11.58 9.87
N GLU A 174 11.34 12.11 9.00
CA GLU A 174 11.77 13.07 7.99
C GLU A 174 12.58 14.24 8.59
N THR A 175 13.43 14.82 7.77
CA THR A 175 14.23 15.99 8.14
C THR A 175 13.39 17.22 8.44
N ASN A 176 13.97 18.17 9.17
CA ASN A 176 13.32 19.34 9.75
C ASN A 176 12.18 18.97 10.73
N THR A 177 12.32 17.85 11.43
CA THR A 177 11.42 17.42 12.50
C THR A 177 12.15 17.59 13.83
N THR A 178 11.55 18.34 14.74
CA THR A 178 12.13 18.63 16.06
C THR A 178 11.10 18.38 17.15
N LYS A 179 11.51 18.37 18.43
CA LYS A 179 10.56 18.21 19.55
C LYS A 179 9.50 19.32 19.59
N ASN A 180 9.79 20.51 19.06
CA ASN A 180 8.83 21.62 18.98
C ASN A 180 8.05 21.63 17.65
N ASN A 181 8.60 21.02 16.60
CA ASN A 181 7.96 20.87 15.29
C ASN A 181 7.90 19.38 14.90
N HIS A 182 7.18 18.59 15.69
CA HIS A 182 7.10 17.13 15.52
C HIS A 182 5.95 16.69 14.61
N ARG A 183 5.16 17.64 14.09
CA ARG A 183 4.08 17.41 13.11
C ARG A 183 3.05 16.34 13.52
N GLY A 184 2.81 16.16 14.83
CA GLY A 184 1.88 15.16 15.34
C GLY A 184 2.48 13.76 15.60
N LEU A 185 3.79 13.56 15.36
CA LEU A 185 4.46 12.28 15.64
C LEU A 185 4.54 11.98 17.15
N ILE A 186 4.98 12.95 17.95
CA ILE A 186 4.91 12.87 19.42
C ILE A 186 3.43 12.97 19.83
N GLY A 187 2.95 11.96 20.56
CA GLY A 187 1.56 11.85 20.98
C GLY A 187 0.63 11.27 19.91
N SER A 188 1.18 10.74 18.81
CA SER A 188 0.40 9.94 17.85
C SER A 188 -0.25 8.73 18.54
N LYS A 189 -1.37 8.29 17.97
CA LYS A 189 -2.19 7.22 18.54
C LYS A 189 -1.59 5.86 18.23
N ILE A 190 -1.33 5.59 16.95
CA ILE A 190 -0.86 4.30 16.45
C ILE A 190 -0.03 4.52 15.19
N ALA A 191 0.94 3.64 14.94
CA ALA A 191 1.72 3.62 13.73
C ALA A 191 1.58 2.29 12.99
N HIS A 192 1.28 2.36 11.71
CA HIS A 192 1.31 1.24 10.76
C HIS A 192 2.67 1.23 10.06
N LEU A 193 3.31 0.07 10.03
CA LEU A 193 4.68 -0.08 9.53
C LEU A 193 4.74 -0.95 8.28
N PHE A 194 5.37 -0.42 7.24
CA PHE A 194 5.63 -1.07 5.97
C PHE A 194 7.14 -1.07 5.74
N ILE A 195 7.77 -2.24 5.77
CA ILE A 195 9.23 -2.37 5.76
C ILE A 195 9.67 -3.13 4.53
N ARG A 196 10.74 -2.67 3.89
CA ARG A 196 11.47 -3.47 2.89
C ARG A 196 12.97 -3.40 3.14
N LYS A 197 13.66 -4.47 2.75
CA LYS A 197 15.12 -4.57 2.87
C LYS A 197 15.83 -3.62 1.92
N THR A 198 15.46 -3.60 0.66
CA THR A 198 16.00 -2.72 -0.39
C THR A 198 14.88 -2.16 -1.25
N SER A 199 15.11 -1.02 -1.88
CA SER A 199 14.16 -0.37 -2.79
C SER A 199 14.02 -1.09 -4.13
N GLN A 200 15.13 -1.62 -4.63
CA GLN A 200 15.22 -2.25 -5.93
C GLN A 200 16.15 -3.47 -5.89
N GLU A 201 15.86 -4.43 -6.75
CA GLU A 201 16.69 -5.60 -7.06
C GLU A 201 16.50 -5.91 -8.55
N ASP A 202 17.60 -6.07 -9.30
CA ASP A 202 17.61 -6.33 -10.75
C ASP A 202 16.72 -5.39 -11.59
N GLY A 203 16.65 -4.11 -11.20
CA GLY A 203 15.85 -3.08 -11.89
C GLY A 203 14.35 -3.12 -11.57
N ILE A 204 13.91 -4.03 -10.70
CA ILE A 204 12.53 -4.15 -10.24
C ILE A 204 12.39 -3.45 -8.89
N THR A 205 11.38 -2.59 -8.74
CA THR A 205 11.06 -1.99 -7.44
C THR A 205 10.36 -3.02 -6.56
N LEU A 206 10.94 -3.30 -5.39
CA LEU A 206 10.38 -4.28 -4.47
C LEU A 206 9.26 -3.67 -3.62
N PRO A 207 8.19 -4.43 -3.33
CA PRO A 207 7.11 -4.00 -2.44
C PRO A 207 7.60 -3.92 -0.98
N PHE A 208 6.81 -3.27 -0.14
CA PHE A 208 6.98 -3.27 1.31
C PHE A 208 6.16 -4.37 1.95
N THR A 209 6.71 -5.05 2.95
CA THR A 209 5.97 -5.98 3.80
C THR A 209 5.30 -5.20 4.92
N TYR A 210 3.98 -5.31 5.08
CA TYR A 210 3.27 -4.73 6.21
C TYR A 210 3.54 -5.55 7.47
N ILE A 211 4.19 -4.97 8.47
CA ILE A 211 4.56 -5.65 9.71
C ILE A 211 3.63 -5.29 10.87
N GLY A 212 2.42 -4.82 10.58
CA GLY A 212 1.40 -4.50 11.57
C GLY A 212 1.56 -3.14 12.23
N THR A 213 1.11 -3.04 13.48
CA THR A 213 1.00 -1.79 14.22
C THR A 213 1.95 -1.70 15.41
N GLY A 214 2.19 -0.48 15.87
CA GLY A 214 2.92 -0.19 17.10
C GLY A 214 2.77 1.26 17.54
N HIS A 215 3.53 1.63 18.58
CA HIS A 215 3.42 2.93 19.24
C HIS A 215 4.75 3.66 19.27
N LEU A 216 4.78 4.93 18.81
CA LEU A 216 5.98 5.77 18.85
C LEU A 216 6.32 6.15 20.30
N LYS A 217 7.49 5.71 20.77
CA LYS A 217 8.02 6.02 22.11
C LYS A 217 9.39 6.67 22.01
N LYS A 218 9.81 7.23 23.16
CA LYS A 218 11.17 7.73 23.41
C LYS A 218 11.72 8.63 22.28
N PRO A 219 11.07 9.77 21.96
CA PRO A 219 11.57 10.70 20.95
C PRO A 219 12.94 11.27 21.34
N ARG A 220 13.94 11.04 20.48
CA ARG A 220 15.33 11.50 20.66
C ARG A 220 15.76 12.32 19.45
N VAL A 221 16.63 13.31 19.63
CA VAL A 221 17.22 14.03 18.50
C VAL A 221 18.22 13.12 17.82
N SER A 222 18.15 13.01 16.48
CA SER A 222 19.12 12.24 15.69
C SER A 222 20.40 13.05 15.46
N THR A 223 21.42 12.40 14.90
CA THR A 223 22.65 13.06 14.44
C THR A 223 22.53 13.65 13.03
N ASN A 224 21.35 13.61 12.42
CA ASN A 224 21.12 14.09 11.05
C ASN A 224 21.30 15.61 10.95
N ILE A 225 22.09 16.06 9.98
CA ILE A 225 22.45 17.47 9.78
C ILE A 225 21.24 18.39 9.55
N LYS A 226 20.11 17.86 9.06
CA LYS A 226 18.88 18.64 8.86
C LYS A 226 17.87 18.52 9.99
N ASN A 227 18.28 18.01 11.15
CA ASN A 227 17.44 17.72 12.31
C ASN A 227 16.29 16.75 12.01
N SER A 228 16.32 15.59 12.65
CA SER A 228 15.21 14.63 12.67
C SER A 228 15.09 14.04 14.08
N LEU A 229 14.02 13.28 14.31
CA LEU A 229 13.81 12.57 15.56
C LEU A 229 13.91 11.07 15.33
N LEU A 230 14.58 10.38 16.25
CA LEU A 230 14.52 8.93 16.39
C LEU A 230 13.39 8.55 17.35
N PHE A 231 12.67 7.49 17.00
CA PHE A 231 11.63 6.87 17.83
C PHE A 231 11.92 5.38 17.98
N ASP A 232 11.59 4.85 19.15
CA ASP A 232 11.40 3.40 19.31
C ASP A 232 9.92 3.13 19.08
N ILE A 233 9.60 2.35 18.06
CA ILE A 233 8.24 1.89 17.81
C ILE A 233 8.10 0.52 18.46
N GLU A 234 7.36 0.47 19.57
CA GLU A 234 7.00 -0.76 20.26
C GLU A 234 5.87 -1.43 19.48
N LEU A 235 6.14 -2.62 18.92
CA LEU A 235 5.20 -3.34 18.07
C LEU A 235 4.12 -4.04 18.90
N ASP A 236 2.90 -4.08 18.40
CA ASP A 236 1.76 -4.74 19.07
C ASP A 236 1.83 -6.27 18.98
N HIS A 237 2.74 -6.81 18.16
CA HIS A 237 3.06 -8.23 18.07
C HIS A 237 4.54 -8.40 17.71
N GLN A 238 5.09 -9.58 18.01
CA GLN A 238 6.47 -9.90 17.68
C GLN A 238 6.60 -10.28 16.20
N ILE A 239 7.69 -9.85 15.57
CA ILE A 239 8.08 -10.33 14.25
C ILE A 239 8.40 -11.83 14.35
N PRO A 240 7.80 -12.68 13.50
CA PRO A 240 8.01 -14.11 13.54
C PRO A 240 9.42 -14.46 13.05
N THR A 241 9.95 -15.56 13.59
CA THR A 241 11.34 -15.98 13.35
C THR A 241 11.69 -16.17 11.88
N TYR A 242 10.73 -16.59 11.04
CA TYR A 242 10.99 -16.76 9.60
C TYR A 242 11.28 -15.44 8.87
N LEU A 243 10.88 -14.28 9.42
CA LEU A 243 11.19 -12.94 8.87
C LEU A 243 12.41 -12.28 9.49
N GLU A 244 12.96 -12.82 10.59
CA GLU A 244 14.07 -12.20 11.30
C GLU A 244 15.33 -12.09 10.43
N PHE A 245 15.57 -13.07 9.55
CA PHE A 245 16.68 -13.04 8.60
C PHE A 245 16.51 -11.93 7.55
N ASP A 246 15.31 -11.83 6.96
CA ASP A 246 15.01 -10.86 5.90
C ASP A 246 15.12 -9.42 6.42
N PHE A 247 14.69 -9.20 7.67
CA PHE A 247 14.76 -7.92 8.35
C PHE A 247 16.04 -7.69 9.16
N SER A 248 16.98 -8.66 9.15
CA SER A 248 18.28 -8.56 9.82
C SER A 248 18.21 -8.25 11.32
N ILE A 249 17.21 -8.80 12.02
CA ILE A 249 16.92 -8.49 13.44
C ILE A 249 18.05 -8.99 14.36
N ASN A 250 18.64 -10.14 14.06
CA ASN A 250 19.66 -10.78 14.92
C ASN A 250 21.09 -10.69 14.35
N ASN A 251 21.31 -9.94 13.28
CA ASN A 251 22.64 -9.83 12.65
C ASN A 251 23.55 -8.78 13.32
N GLN A 252 23.11 -8.13 14.40
CA GLN A 252 23.91 -7.12 15.11
C GLN A 252 24.83 -7.69 16.20
N GLU A 253 24.78 -8.99 16.51
CA GLU A 253 25.59 -9.63 17.57
C GLU A 253 26.71 -10.56 17.08
N LYS A 254 27.15 -10.50 15.81
CA LYS A 254 28.23 -11.37 15.29
C LYS A 254 29.43 -10.65 14.69
N ASN A 255 29.90 -9.59 15.35
CA ASN A 255 31.26 -9.09 15.16
C ASN A 255 31.91 -8.94 16.54
N GLU A 256 32.40 -10.06 17.08
CA GLU A 256 33.50 -10.09 18.05
C GLU A 256 34.84 -10.07 17.32
#